data_AF-A0A7S3ZEM5-F1
#
_entry.id   AF-A0A7S3ZEM5-F1
#
_cell.length_a   1.000
_cell.length_b   1.000
_cell.length_c   1.000
_cell.angle_alpha   90.00
_cell.angle_beta   90.00
_cell.angle_gamma   90.00
#
_symmetry.space_group_name_H-M   'P 1'
#
loop_
_entity.id
_entity.type
_entity.pdbx_description
1 polymer ?
#
loop_
_entity_poly.entity_id
_entity_poly.type
_entity_poly.pdbx_seq_one_letter_code
_entity_poly.pdbx_strand_id
1 'polypeptide(L)'
;SSSSSSPSSSPALLTSATSPFLVFAPHALQPGASYTFEVLVLSNIGTKGSNSVSFTTNSAPALGTCASNPTQGFALQTTFRLKCTGWEDIDIPLLYDFATFNNASGTFVPIALKQTLP
;
A
#
# COMPACT_ATOMS: atom_id res chain seq x y z
N SER A 1 -8.25 10.70 25.90
CA SER A 1 -8.13 11.85 24.99
C SER A 1 -7.30 11.42 23.80
N SER A 2 -7.92 10.93 22.73
CA SER A 2 -7.21 10.44 21.54
C SER A 2 -7.14 11.58 20.53
N SER A 3 -6.02 12.31 20.53
CA SER A 3 -5.73 13.35 19.54
C SER A 3 -5.33 12.69 18.23
N SER A 4 -6.28 12.58 17.31
CA SER A 4 -6.01 12.25 15.90
C SER A 4 -5.37 13.48 15.24
N SER A 5 -4.04 13.50 15.21
CA SER A 5 -3.27 14.45 14.42
C SER A 5 -3.42 14.11 12.94
N SER A 6 -4.30 14.82 12.24
CA SER A 6 -4.40 14.78 10.78
C SER A 6 -3.06 15.22 10.16
N PRO A 7 -2.45 14.45 9.25
CA PRO A 7 -1.22 14.86 8.59
C PRO A 7 -1.54 15.99 7.61
N SER A 8 -1.14 17.22 7.96
CA SER A 8 -1.37 18.45 7.18
C SER A 8 -0.27 18.75 6.16
N SER A 9 0.64 17.82 5.85
CA SER A 9 1.73 18.07 4.91
C SER A 9 1.28 17.82 3.48
N SER A 10 1.34 18.86 2.63
CA SER A 10 1.15 18.72 1.19
C SER A 10 2.19 17.74 0.61
N PRO A 11 1.80 16.82 -0.29
CA PRO A 11 2.72 15.85 -0.88
C PRO A 11 3.80 16.56 -1.70
N ALA A 12 5.05 16.08 -1.60
CA ALA A 12 6.18 16.65 -2.32
C ALA A 12 6.03 16.45 -3.84
N LEU A 13 5.98 17.57 -4.58
CA LEU A 13 5.84 17.61 -6.03
C LEU A 13 7.21 17.77 -6.70
N LEU A 14 7.46 17.03 -7.77
CA LEU A 14 8.72 17.07 -8.55
C LEU A 14 8.60 17.91 -9.83
N THR A 15 7.40 18.20 -10.30
CA THR A 15 7.16 19.04 -11.48
C THR A 15 6.69 20.45 -11.10
N SER A 16 6.93 21.42 -12.00
CA SER A 16 6.39 22.77 -11.86
C SER A 16 4.87 22.79 -12.08
N ALA A 17 4.17 23.76 -11.50
CA ALA A 17 2.73 23.96 -11.69
C ALA A 17 2.32 24.24 -13.15
N THR A 18 3.26 24.62 -14.01
CA THR A 18 3.04 24.84 -15.46
C THR A 18 3.36 23.62 -16.32
N SER A 19 3.84 22.54 -15.72
CA SER A 19 4.12 21.29 -16.42
C SER A 19 2.83 20.60 -16.87
N PRO A 20 2.79 19.99 -18.07
CA PRO A 20 1.67 19.13 -18.47
C PRO A 20 1.61 17.83 -17.65
N PHE A 21 2.66 17.51 -16.89
CA PHE A 21 2.76 16.34 -16.03
C PHE A 21 2.77 16.72 -14.55
N LEU A 22 1.96 16.01 -13.77
CA LEU A 22 1.93 16.08 -12.31
C LEU A 22 2.68 14.87 -11.73
N VAL A 23 3.87 15.08 -11.19
CA VAL A 23 4.74 13.99 -10.70
C VAL A 23 5.08 14.22 -9.23
N PHE A 24 4.87 13.19 -8.41
CA PHE A 24 5.17 13.20 -6.98
C PHE A 24 6.49 12.50 -6.67
N ALA A 25 7.13 12.92 -5.59
CA ALA A 25 8.29 12.21 -5.07
C ALA A 25 7.89 10.80 -4.58
N PRO A 26 8.80 9.82 -4.59
CA PRO A 26 8.56 8.54 -3.95
C PRO A 26 8.10 8.72 -2.50
N HIS A 27 7.07 7.97 -2.09
CA HIS A 27 6.48 8.03 -0.74
C HIS A 27 5.83 9.37 -0.35
N ALA A 28 5.60 10.28 -1.30
CA ALA A 28 4.92 11.54 -1.02
C ALA A 28 3.42 11.37 -0.71
N LEU A 29 2.80 10.30 -1.22
CA LEU A 29 1.39 9.98 -0.97
C LEU A 29 1.29 8.85 0.06
N GLN A 30 0.42 9.05 1.06
CA GLN A 30 0.17 8.07 2.11
C GLN A 30 -0.69 6.93 1.58
N PRO A 31 -0.36 5.65 1.88
CA PRO A 31 -1.20 4.52 1.51
C PRO A 31 -2.62 4.62 2.08
N GLY A 32 -3.63 4.22 1.31
CA GLY A 32 -5.04 4.27 1.72
C GLY A 32 -5.66 5.66 1.86
N ALA A 33 -4.95 6.73 1.49
CA ALA A 33 -5.49 8.10 1.57
C ALA A 33 -6.15 8.53 0.26
N SER A 34 -7.24 9.28 0.36
CA SER A 34 -7.89 9.94 -0.78
C SER A 34 -7.31 11.33 -0.99
N TYR A 35 -6.91 11.60 -2.23
CA TYR A 35 -6.36 12.87 -2.66
C TYR A 35 -7.24 13.47 -3.75
N THR A 36 -7.44 14.79 -3.68
CA THR A 36 -8.07 15.58 -4.74
C THR A 36 -7.07 16.60 -5.23
N PHE A 37 -6.80 16.57 -6.54
CA PHE A 37 -5.99 17.58 -7.21
C PHE A 37 -6.90 18.54 -7.95
N GLU A 38 -6.68 19.83 -7.75
CA GLU A 38 -7.37 20.89 -8.47
C GLU A 38 -6.37 21.63 -9.35
N VAL A 39 -6.72 21.82 -10.62
CA VAL A 39 -5.98 22.65 -11.58
C VAL A 39 -6.76 23.94 -11.76
N LEU A 40 -6.11 25.06 -11.46
CA LEU A 40 -6.63 26.39 -11.72
C LEU A 40 -5.92 26.99 -12.95
N VAL A 41 -6.69 27.39 -13.94
CA VAL A 41 -6.20 28.03 -15.17
C VAL A 41 -6.61 29.49 -15.17
N LEU A 42 -5.65 30.37 -15.44
CA LEU A 42 -5.86 31.80 -15.64
C LEU A 42 -5.61 32.13 -17.10
N SER A 43 -6.64 32.63 -17.80
CA SER A 43 -6.48 33.13 -19.16
C SER A 43 -5.85 34.53 -19.15
N ASN A 44 -5.20 34.89 -20.26
CA ASN A 44 -4.58 36.20 -20.43
C ASN A 44 -5.59 37.36 -20.42
N ILE A 45 -6.87 37.06 -20.59
CA ILE A 45 -7.99 38.02 -20.52
C ILE A 45 -8.68 38.02 -19.15
N GLY A 46 -8.10 37.36 -18.14
CA GLY A 46 -8.56 37.36 -16.76
C GLY A 46 -9.64 36.31 -16.42
N THR A 47 -9.99 35.44 -17.35
CA THR A 47 -10.95 34.35 -17.11
C THR A 47 -10.29 33.25 -16.29
N LYS A 48 -10.99 32.74 -15.27
CA LYS A 48 -10.55 31.60 -14.47
C LYS A 48 -11.32 30.36 -14.89
N GLY A 49 -10.62 29.25 -15.08
CA GLY A 49 -11.21 27.91 -15.16
C GLY A 49 -10.62 27.04 -14.06
N SER A 50 -11.40 26.11 -13.51
CA SER A 50 -10.85 25.06 -12.65
C SER A 50 -11.40 23.70 -13.05
N ASN A 51 -10.61 22.68 -12.76
CA ASN A 51 -11.03 21.30 -12.86
C ASN A 51 -10.34 20.50 -11.75
N SER A 52 -10.97 19.42 -11.29
CA SER A 52 -10.40 18.57 -10.26
C SER A 52 -10.49 17.09 -10.61
N VAL A 53 -9.55 16.32 -10.05
CA VAL A 53 -9.53 14.86 -10.13
C VAL A 53 -9.26 14.29 -8.76
N SER A 54 -10.02 13.27 -8.38
CA SER A 54 -9.89 12.57 -7.10
C SER A 54 -9.50 11.12 -7.33
N PHE A 55 -8.63 10.60 -6.47
CA PHE A 55 -8.23 9.19 -6.47
C PHE A 55 -7.84 8.78 -5.04
N THR A 56 -7.88 7.47 -4.78
CA THR A 56 -7.43 6.87 -3.54
C THR A 56 -6.19 6.05 -3.82
N THR A 57 -5.13 6.24 -3.06
CA THR A 57 -3.94 5.40 -3.15
C THR A 57 -4.23 4.00 -2.62
N ASN A 58 -3.58 2.98 -3.16
CA ASN A 58 -3.68 1.64 -2.61
C ASN A 58 -3.20 1.58 -1.14
N SER A 59 -3.78 0.70 -0.34
CA SER A 59 -3.36 0.33 1.01
C SER A 59 -3.04 -1.15 1.06
N ALA A 60 -2.18 -1.56 2.00
CA ALA A 60 -2.01 -2.98 2.26
C ALA A 60 -3.29 -3.57 2.90
N PRO A 61 -3.58 -4.86 2.69
CA PRO A 61 -4.65 -5.54 3.40
C PRO A 61 -4.47 -5.38 4.91
N ALA A 62 -5.56 -5.21 5.65
CA ALA A 62 -5.53 -4.95 7.08
C ALA A 62 -6.35 -5.96 7.89
N LEU A 63 -6.27 -5.86 9.23
CA LEU A 63 -7.07 -6.60 10.23
C LEU A 63 -6.83 -8.10 10.34
N GLY A 64 -6.29 -8.73 9.29
CA GLY A 64 -6.08 -10.17 9.26
C GLY A 64 -4.99 -10.67 10.20
N THR A 65 -5.00 -11.98 10.39
CA THR A 65 -3.99 -12.68 11.19
C THR A 65 -3.49 -13.91 10.46
N CYS A 66 -2.24 -14.28 10.73
CA CYS A 66 -1.61 -15.49 10.22
C CYS A 66 -1.09 -16.32 11.39
N ALA A 67 -1.34 -17.62 11.37
CA ALA A 67 -0.86 -18.56 12.37
C ALA A 67 -0.28 -19.82 11.73
N SER A 68 0.72 -20.40 12.39
CA SER A 68 1.30 -21.70 12.03
C SER A 68 0.96 -22.76 13.08
N ASN A 69 0.68 -23.98 12.65
CA ASN A 69 0.57 -25.12 13.55
C ASN A 69 1.27 -26.37 12.95
N PRO A 70 2.25 -26.98 13.65
CA PRO A 70 2.85 -26.50 14.91
C PRO A 70 3.67 -25.22 14.71
N THR A 71 4.00 -24.51 15.79
CA THR A 71 4.79 -23.26 15.71
C THR A 71 6.30 -23.50 15.60
N GLN A 72 6.76 -24.71 15.94
CA GLN A 72 8.15 -25.14 15.86
C GLN A 72 8.25 -26.60 15.40
N GLY A 73 9.37 -26.98 14.80
CA GLY A 73 9.66 -28.33 14.35
C GLY A 73 11.01 -28.46 13.68
N PHE A 74 11.22 -29.60 13.03
CA PHE A 74 12.46 -29.91 12.31
C PHE A 74 12.25 -29.81 10.80
N ALA A 75 13.25 -29.24 10.10
CA ALA A 75 13.24 -29.12 8.65
C ALA A 75 13.07 -30.50 7.98
N LEU A 76 12.26 -30.56 6.91
CA LEU A 76 11.92 -31.78 6.15
C LEU A 76 11.19 -32.89 6.93
N GLN A 77 10.96 -32.74 8.23
CA GLN A 77 10.30 -33.73 9.08
C GLN A 77 8.95 -33.23 9.60
N THR A 78 8.88 -31.99 10.04
CA THR A 78 7.64 -31.42 10.58
C THR A 78 6.82 -30.78 9.46
N THR A 79 5.58 -31.22 9.31
CA THR A 79 4.62 -30.56 8.42
C THR A 79 3.99 -29.38 9.13
N PHE A 80 4.22 -28.18 8.60
CA PHE A 80 3.64 -26.93 9.10
C PHE A 80 2.37 -26.58 8.31
N ARG A 81 1.29 -26.25 9.00
CA ARG A 81 0.09 -25.68 8.38
C ARG A 81 0.02 -24.20 8.68
N LEU A 82 0.07 -23.38 7.62
CA LEU A 82 -0.09 -21.94 7.68
C LEU A 82 -1.55 -21.59 7.36
N LYS A 83 -2.16 -20.77 8.19
CA LYS A 83 -3.52 -20.26 7.98
C LYS A 83 -3.52 -18.75 8.18
N CYS A 84 -3.88 -18.02 7.13
CA CYS A 84 -4.11 -16.58 7.18
C CYS A 84 -5.60 -16.32 6.93
N THR A 85 -6.24 -15.53 7.78
CA THR A 85 -7.69 -15.25 7.69
C THR A 85 -8.02 -13.86 8.20
N GLY A 86 -9.14 -13.31 7.72
CA GLY A 86 -9.68 -12.03 8.18
C GLY A 86 -8.95 -10.81 7.64
N TRP A 87 -8.16 -10.96 6.56
CA TRP A 87 -7.59 -9.83 5.84
C TRP A 87 -8.70 -9.14 5.04
N GLU A 88 -8.84 -7.83 5.24
CA GLU A 88 -9.77 -6.98 4.50
C GLU A 88 -9.01 -6.07 3.55
N ASP A 89 -9.45 -6.05 2.29
CA ASP A 89 -8.98 -5.15 1.25
C ASP A 89 -10.09 -4.95 0.21
N ILE A 90 -10.07 -3.79 -0.46
CA ILE A 90 -10.93 -3.53 -1.63
C ILE A 90 -10.38 -4.20 -2.88
N ASP A 91 -9.07 -4.45 -2.92
CA ASP A 91 -8.35 -5.08 -4.01
C ASP A 91 -8.41 -6.61 -3.86
N ILE A 92 -9.52 -7.19 -4.31
CA ILE A 92 -9.75 -8.64 -4.31
C ILE A 92 -9.60 -9.26 -5.72
N PRO A 93 -9.14 -10.54 -5.84
CA PRO A 93 -8.78 -11.45 -4.76
C PRO A 93 -7.37 -11.20 -4.19
N LEU A 94 -7.21 -11.50 -2.89
CA LEU A 94 -5.90 -11.41 -2.23
C LEU A 94 -4.94 -12.51 -2.69
N LEU A 95 -3.68 -12.12 -2.91
CA LEU A 95 -2.58 -13.01 -3.24
C LEU A 95 -1.61 -13.10 -2.06
N TYR A 96 -1.29 -14.33 -1.65
CA TYR A 96 -0.42 -14.61 -0.52
C TYR A 96 0.89 -15.23 -0.99
N ASP A 97 2.00 -14.75 -0.42
CA ASP A 97 3.34 -15.32 -0.55
C ASP A 97 3.83 -15.79 0.81
N PHE A 98 4.36 -17.01 0.86
CA PHE A 98 4.94 -17.58 2.07
C PHE A 98 6.43 -17.83 1.87
N ALA A 99 7.23 -17.34 2.82
CA ALA A 99 8.69 -17.48 2.78
C ALA A 99 9.26 -17.74 4.19
N THR A 100 10.38 -18.47 4.25
CA THR A 100 11.20 -18.60 5.46
C THR A 100 12.26 -17.51 5.49
N PHE A 101 12.51 -16.92 6.66
CA PHE A 101 13.61 -15.99 6.83
C PHE A 101 14.89 -16.75 7.20
N ASN A 102 15.94 -16.58 6.39
CA ASN A 102 17.26 -17.11 6.68
C ASN A 102 18.07 -16.06 7.44
N ASN A 103 18.32 -16.31 8.74
CA ASN A 103 19.08 -15.41 9.60
C ASN A 103 20.55 -15.24 9.18
N ALA A 104 21.15 -16.22 8.51
CA ALA A 104 22.56 -16.16 8.11
C ALA A 104 22.77 -15.25 6.89
N SER A 105 21.84 -15.28 5.93
CA SER A 105 21.89 -14.42 4.74
C SER A 105 21.07 -13.14 4.88
N GLY A 106 20.18 -13.05 5.88
CA GLY A 106 19.24 -11.94 6.03
C GLY A 106 18.18 -11.89 4.93
N THR A 107 17.88 -13.02 4.30
CA THR A 107 16.98 -13.07 3.12
C THR A 107 15.76 -13.95 3.36
N PHE A 108 14.66 -13.61 2.68
CA PHE A 108 13.48 -14.45 2.58
C PHE A 108 13.65 -15.47 1.46
N VAL A 109 13.37 -16.74 1.73
CA VAL A 109 13.38 -17.84 0.77
C VAL A 109 11.94 -18.33 0.58
N PRO A 110 11.38 -18.28 -0.64
CA PRO A 110 10.01 -18.69 -0.88
C PRO A 110 9.84 -20.19 -0.60
N ILE A 111 8.76 -20.56 0.09
CA ILE A 111 8.44 -21.96 0.43
C ILE A 111 7.20 -22.48 -0.30
N ALA A 112 6.46 -21.60 -0.97
CA ALA A 112 5.31 -21.94 -1.79
C ALA A 112 5.21 -20.96 -2.96
N LEU A 113 4.46 -21.35 -4.00
CA LEU A 113 4.00 -20.42 -5.02
C LEU A 113 2.97 -19.46 -4.43
N LYS A 114 2.73 -18.33 -5.11
CA LYS A 114 1.64 -17.40 -4.79
C LYS A 114 0.31 -18.16 -4.78
N GLN A 115 -0.48 -17.97 -3.73
CA GLN A 115 -1.78 -18.62 -3.57
C GLN A 115 -2.87 -17.59 -3.31
N THR A 116 -4.04 -17.80 -3.90
CA THR A 116 -5.29 -17.19 -3.45
C THR A 116 -5.85 -18.05 -2.32
N LEU A 117 -5.95 -17.49 -1.11
CA LEU A 117 -6.61 -18.16 0.00
C LEU A 117 -8.14 -17.90 -0.07
N PRO A 118 -8.96 -18.87 0.38
CA PRO A 118 -10.41 -18.70 0.45
C PRO A 118 -10.83 -17.65 1.50
#